data_AF-A0A2T0HN06-F1
#
_entry.id   AF-A0A2T0HN06-F1
#
_cell.length_a   1.000
_cell.length_b   1.000
_cell.length_c   1.000
_cell.angle_alpha   90.00
_cell.angle_beta   90.00
_cell.angle_gamma   90.00
#
_symmetry.space_group_name_H-M   'P 1'
#
loop_
_entity.id
_entity.type
_entity.pdbx_description
1 polymer ?
#
loop_
_entity_poly.entity_id
_entity_poly.type
_entity_poly.pdbx_seq_one_letter_code
_entity_poly.pdbx_strand_id
1 'polypeptide(L)' 'MLITLDLTPFEVQTLADFRRLHAQSQRTPSSAPELELAQLYSALSTSAQILAEALDKAARRQGA' A
#
# COMPACT_ATOMS: atom_id res chain seq x y z
N MET A 1 -8.47 -17.13 12.90
CA MET A 1 -8.42 -15.92 13.75
C MET A 1 -8.52 -14.72 12.82
N LEU A 2 -9.65 -14.00 12.83
CA LEU A 2 -9.83 -12.77 12.06
C LEU A 2 -9.26 -11.63 12.92
N ILE A 3 -8.15 -11.04 12.46
CA ILE A 3 -7.59 -9.84 13.09
C ILE A 3 -8.31 -8.65 12.45
N THR A 4 -9.24 -8.04 13.17
CA THR A 4 -9.88 -6.79 12.76
C THR A 4 -9.01 -5.64 13.26
N LEU A 5 -8.27 -5.00 12.35
CA LEU A 5 -7.55 -3.77 12.67
C LEU A 5 -8.47 -2.56 12.54
N ASP A 6 -8.63 -1.81 13.63
CA ASP A 6 -9.24 -0.47 13.64
C ASP A 6 -8.31 0.54 12.97
N LEU A 7 -8.49 0.67 11.66
CA LEU A 7 -7.79 1.63 10.84
C LEU A 7 -8.52 2.99 10.87
N THR A 8 -7.76 4.05 11.01
CA THR A 8 -8.25 5.42 10.81
C THR A 8 -8.62 5.67 9.35
N PRO A 9 -9.43 6.69 9.03
CA PRO A 9 -9.79 7.00 7.65
C PRO A 9 -8.57 7.18 6.73
N PHE A 10 -7.49 7.76 7.25
CA PHE A 10 -6.23 7.90 6.53
C PHE A 10 -5.58 6.56 6.20
N GLU A 11 -5.52 5.63 7.17
CA GLU A 11 -4.90 4.31 6.97
C GLU A 11 -5.72 3.44 6.01
N VAL A 12 -7.06 3.55 6.04
CA VAL A 12 -7.96 2.92 5.06
C VAL A 12 -7.70 3.48 3.65
N GLN A 13 -7.55 4.79 3.52
CA GLN A 13 -7.23 5.44 2.25
C GLN A 13 -5.87 4.96 1.71
N THR A 14 -4.84 4.91 2.56
CA THR A 14 -3.52 4.37 2.20
C THR A 14 -3.60 2.92 1.71
N LEU A 15 -4.41 2.08 2.35
CA LEU A 15 -4.64 0.71 1.90
C LEU A 15 -5.35 0.67 0.52
N ALA A 16 -6.33 1.53 0.29
CA ALA A 16 -7.02 1.64 -1.00
C ALA A 16 -6.05 2.08 -2.12
N ASP A 17 -5.21 3.07 -1.84
CA ASP A 17 -4.20 3.58 -2.78
C ASP A 17 -3.15 2.52 -3.10
N PHE A 18 -2.66 1.80 -2.09
CA PHE A 18 -1.76 0.67 -2.29
C PHE A 18 -2.38 -0.40 -3.20
N ARG A 19 -3.63 -0.80 -2.93
CA ARG A 19 -4.34 -1.80 -3.74
C ARG A 19 -4.52 -1.33 -5.18
N ARG A 20 -4.78 -0.04 -5.39
CA ARG A 20 -4.89 0.56 -6.73
C ARG A 20 -3.55 0.48 -7.48
N LEU A 21 -2.46 0.91 -6.84
CA LEU A 21 -1.12 0.89 -7.42
C LEU A 21 -0.65 -0.54 -7.71
N HIS A 22 -0.93 -1.49 -6.82
CA HIS A 22 -0.59 -2.89 -7.02
C HIS A 22 -1.38 -3.53 -8.17
N ALA A 23 -2.68 -3.23 -8.27
CA ALA A 23 -3.48 -3.68 -9.41
C ALA A 23 -3.00 -3.07 -10.73
N GLN A 24 -2.53 -1.82 -10.70
CA GLN A 24 -1.92 -1.17 -11.85
C GLN A 24 -0.61 -1.85 -12.24
N SER A 25 0.29 -2.13 -11.28
CA SER A 25 1.56 -2.82 -11.57
C SER A 25 1.37 -4.23 -12.11
N GLN A 26 0.34 -4.96 -11.67
CA GLN A 26 0.01 -6.28 -12.21
C GLN A 26 -0.52 -6.24 -13.65
N ARG A 27 -1.15 -5.13 -14.06
CA ARG A 27 -1.69 -4.96 -15.41
C ARG A 27 -0.70 -4.32 -16.37
N THR A 28 0.36 -3.70 -15.86
CA THR A 28 1.37 -3.07 -16.70
C THR A 28 2.20 -4.15 -17.40
N PRO A 29 2.20 -4.22 -18.74
CA PRO A 29 3.01 -5.17 -19.47
C PRO A 29 4.50 -4.84 -19.33
N SER A 30 5.37 -5.84 -19.43
CA SER A 30 6.83 -5.65 -19.41
C SER A 30 7.37 -4.80 -20.56
N SER A 31 6.55 -4.58 -21.60
CA SER A 31 6.85 -3.68 -22.74
C SER A 31 6.50 -2.22 -22.47
N ALA A 32 5.97 -1.89 -21.28
CA ALA A 32 5.69 -0.51 -20.91
C ALA A 32 6.98 0.32 -20.81
N PRO A 33 6.91 1.64 -21.02
CA PRO A 33 8.07 2.52 -20.92
C PRO A 33 8.78 2.40 -19.56
N GLU A 34 10.11 2.27 -19.59
CA GLU A 34 10.91 2.07 -18.37
C GLU A 34 10.69 3.18 -17.32
N LEU A 35 10.54 4.42 -17.76
CA LEU A 35 10.27 5.55 -16.87
C LEU A 35 8.92 5.41 -16.15
N GLU A 36 7.89 4.96 -16.86
CA GLU A 36 6.55 4.75 -16.29
C GLU A 36 6.55 3.56 -15.31
N LEU A 37 7.28 2.49 -15.64
CA LEU A 37 7.50 1.35 -14.75
C LEU A 37 8.26 1.77 -13.48
N ALA A 38 9.34 2.54 -13.63
CA ALA A 38 10.13 3.02 -12.50
C ALA A 38 9.31 3.93 -11.57
N GLN A 39 8.49 4.82 -12.13
CA GLN A 39 7.58 5.67 -11.35
C GLN A 39 6.53 4.83 -10.62
N LEU A 40 5.93 3.86 -11.30
CA LEU A 40 4.91 2.98 -10.73
C LEU A 40 5.46 2.14 -9.58
N TYR A 41 6.64 1.54 -9.75
CA TYR A 41 7.29 0.75 -8.69
C TYR A 41 7.78 1.62 -7.54
N SER A 42 8.29 2.83 -7.83
CA SER A 42 8.65 3.81 -6.81
C SER A 42 7.43 4.18 -5.95
N ALA A 43 6.32 4.57 -6.59
CA ALA A 43 5.07 4.88 -5.92
C ALA A 43 4.52 3.69 -5.10
N LEU A 44 4.61 2.48 -5.65
CA LEU A 44 4.20 1.25 -4.95
C LEU A 44 5.06 1.00 -3.71
N SER A 45 6.38 1.17 -3.82
CA SER A 45 7.32 1.00 -2.71
C SER A 45 7.05 2.00 -1.58
N THR A 46 6.88 3.29 -1.92
CA THR A 46 6.52 4.32 -0.95
C THR A 46 5.17 4.02 -0.28
N SER A 47 4.16 3.64 -1.07
CA SER A 47 2.84 3.29 -0.53
C SER A 47 2.90 2.07 0.40
N ALA A 48 3.74 1.08 0.08
CA ALA A 48 3.95 -0.09 0.94
C ALA A 48 4.60 0.28 2.28
N GLN A 49 5.57 1.19 2.29
CA GLN A 49 6.22 1.67 3.52
C GLN A 49 5.22 2.40 4.42
N ILE A 50 4.44 3.34 3.85
CA ILE A 50 3.41 4.07 4.61
C ILE A 50 2.35 3.10 5.16
N LEU A 51 1.94 2.10 4.37
CA LEU A 51 1.00 1.09 4.82
C LEU A 51 1.58 0.23 5.96
N ALA A 52 2.84 -0.17 5.87
CA ALA A 52 3.50 -0.93 6.93
C ALA A 52 3.55 -0.14 8.24
N GLU A 53 3.90 1.14 8.20
CA GLU A 53 3.89 2.04 9.36
C GLU A 53 2.48 2.24 9.93
N ALA A 54 1.49 2.43 9.06
CA ALA A 54 0.08 2.52 9.44
C ALA A 54 -0.40 1.25 10.16
N LEU A 55 -0.06 0.08 9.64
CA LEU A 55 -0.41 -1.21 10.23
C LEU A 55 0.31 -1.43 11.56
N ASP A 56 1.60 -1.11 11.67
CA ASP A 56 2.34 -1.20 12.92
C ASP A 56 1.73 -0.28 13.99
N LYS A 57 1.40 0.96 13.62
CA LYS A 57 0.73 1.92 14.50
C LYS A 57 -0.65 1.43 14.92
N ALA A 58 -1.44 0.88 14.01
CA ALA A 58 -2.76 0.34 14.30
C ALA A 58 -2.69 -0.91 15.19
N ALA A 59 -1.71 -1.79 14.97
CA ALA A 59 -1.45 -2.95 15.80
C ALA A 59 -1.05 -2.56 17.23
N ARG A 60 -0.14 -1.57 17.39
CA ARG A 60 0.24 -1.03 18.71
C ARG A 60 -0.94 -0.39 19.45
N ARG A 61 -1.88 0.24 18.74
CA ARG A 61 -3.10 0.79 19.36
C ARG A 61 -4.03 -0.28 19.90
N GLN A 62 -4.04 -1.48 19.30
CA GLN A 62 -4.92 -2.58 19.70
C GLN A 62 -4.31 -3.53 20.73
N GLY A 63 -2.99 -3.48 20.96
CA GLY A 63 -2.34 -4.46 21.85
C GLY A 63 -0.87 -4.21 22.13
N ALA A 64 -0.52 -3.02 22.62
CA ALA A 64 0.31 -2.99 23.82
C ALA A 64 -0.56 -3.35 25.03
#